data_AF-V4K1E4-F1
#
_entry.id   AF-V4K1E4-F1
#
_cell.length_a   1.000
_cell.length_b   1.000
_cell.length_c   1.000
_cell.angle_alpha   90.00
_cell.angle_beta   90.00
_cell.angle_gamma   90.00
#
_symmetry.space_group_name_H-M   'P 1'
#
loop_
_entity.id
_entity.type
_entity.pdbx_description
1 polymer ?
#
loop_
_entity_poly.entity_id
_entity_poly.type
_entity_poly.pdbx_seq_one_letter_code
_entity_poly.pdbx_strand_id
1 'polypeptide(L)'
;MTTPFSPVVISFFIFLQAICSATIENAADCAAVGTLISSCTEFVNYGYPDPIPGSSCCDAMTVLGTYSDSSEKRRWLCNCFMALINVYSSNATAISTLSGFCGVVLGFTIDPNTDCNLYVI
;
A
#
# COMPACT_ATOMS: atom_id res chain seq x y z
N MET A 1 -3.50 50.98 3.75
CA MET A 1 -3.45 49.80 4.64
C MET A 1 -2.28 48.94 4.17
N THR A 2 -1.07 49.24 4.63
CA THR A 2 0.17 48.54 4.25
C THR A 2 0.95 48.28 5.52
N THR A 3 0.88 47.06 6.04
CA THR A 3 1.70 46.63 7.17
C THR A 3 3.15 46.48 6.72
N PRO A 4 4.14 46.95 7.51
CA PRO A 4 5.55 46.89 7.14
C PRO A 4 6.05 45.45 7.28
N PHE A 5 6.41 44.85 6.14
CA PHE A 5 7.09 43.55 6.08
C PHE A 5 8.51 43.70 6.65
N SER A 6 8.70 43.20 7.87
CA SER A 6 10.02 43.12 8.49
C SER A 6 10.84 42.01 7.81
N PRO A 7 12.09 42.28 7.38
CA PRO A 7 12.91 41.33 6.61
C PRO A 7 13.29 40.07 7.41
N VAL A 8 13.15 40.11 8.73
CA VAL A 8 13.44 39.00 9.64
C VAL A 8 12.45 37.84 9.48
N VAL A 9 11.20 38.13 9.11
CA VAL A 9 10.12 37.13 9.04
C VAL A 9 10.27 36.25 7.79
N ILE A 10 10.86 36.79 6.72
CA ILE A 10 11.06 36.08 5.44
C ILE A 10 12.21 35.08 5.56
N SER A 11 13.28 35.43 6.29
CA SER A 11 14.44 34.55 6.49
C SER A 11 14.15 33.33 7.38
N PHE A 12 13.17 33.42 8.29
CA PHE A 12 12.77 32.28 9.12
C PHE A 12 11.95 31.23 8.35
N PHE A 13 11.18 31.66 7.35
CA PHE A 13 10.36 30.76 6.52
C PHE A 13 11.18 29.88 5.57
N ILE A 14 12.36 30.35 5.13
CA ILE A 14 13.21 29.62 4.16
C ILE A 14 14.02 28.51 4.85
N PHE A 15 14.26 28.60 6.16
CA PHE A 15 14.99 27.56 6.91
C PHE A 15 14.15 26.31 7.26
N LEU A 16 12.82 26.37 7.20
CA LEU A 16 11.95 25.23 7.55
C LEU A 16 11.68 24.23 6.42
N GLN A 17 12.15 24.50 5.20
CA GLN A 17 11.88 23.67 4.03
C GLN A 17 13.03 22.72 3.66
N ALA A 18 14.06 22.64 4.52
CA ALA A 18 15.17 21.71 4.40
C ALA A 18 14.99 20.45 5.28
N ILE A 19 13.75 19.95 5.43
CA ILE A 19 13.54 18.62 5.99
C ILE A 19 13.71 17.65 4.83
N CYS A 20 14.94 17.15 4.73
CA CYS A 20 15.34 16.00 3.93
C CYS A 20 14.22 14.95 3.95
N SER A 21 13.67 14.64 2.79
CA SER A 21 12.60 13.66 2.59
C SER A 21 12.95 12.39 3.33
N ALA A 22 12.27 12.17 4.45
CA ALA A 22 12.39 10.96 5.21
C ALA A 22 12.00 9.81 4.28
N THR A 23 12.96 8.96 3.90
CA THR A 23 12.67 7.59 3.49
C THR A 23 12.22 6.86 4.74
N ILE A 24 11.01 7.18 5.19
CA ILE A 24 10.24 6.27 6.01
C ILE A 24 9.23 5.73 5.03
N GLU A 25 9.50 4.51 4.58
CA GLU A 25 8.50 3.59 4.06
C GLU A 25 7.41 3.41 5.13
N ASN A 26 6.54 4.42 5.21
CA ASN A 26 5.52 4.53 6.21
C ASN A 26 4.49 3.43 5.94
N ALA A 27 4.43 2.45 6.85
CA ALA A 27 3.28 1.58 7.02
C ALA A 27 1.93 2.36 7.14
N ALA A 28 2.00 3.68 7.38
CA ALA A 28 0.86 4.60 7.37
C ALA A 28 0.30 4.92 5.97
N ASP A 29 0.98 4.57 4.88
CA ASP A 29 0.51 4.89 3.52
C ASP A 29 -0.36 3.78 2.92
N CYS A 30 -0.33 2.56 3.47
CA CYS A 30 -1.09 1.41 3.00
C CYS A 30 -2.62 1.50 3.19
N ALA A 31 -3.20 2.68 3.40
CA ALA A 31 -4.63 2.88 3.65
C ALA A 31 -5.52 2.29 2.54
N ALA A 32 -5.07 2.32 1.28
CA ALA A 32 -5.79 1.67 0.18
C ALA A 32 -5.84 0.14 0.35
N VAL A 33 -4.73 -0.46 0.80
CA VAL A 33 -4.66 -1.90 1.14
C VAL A 33 -5.46 -2.18 2.41
N GLY A 34 -5.48 -1.29 3.40
CA GLY A 34 -6.36 -1.42 4.57
C GLY A 34 -7.86 -1.45 4.20
N THR A 35 -8.26 -0.66 3.21
CA THR A 35 -9.64 -0.62 2.70
C THR A 35 -10.00 -1.92 1.97
N LEU A 36 -9.07 -2.47 1.18
CA LEU A 36 -9.19 -3.83 0.64
C LEU A 36 -9.46 -4.83 1.75
N ILE A 37 -8.65 -4.81 2.81
CA ILE A 37 -8.72 -5.81 3.87
C ILE A 37 -9.98 -5.70 4.69
N SER A 38 -10.49 -4.49 4.86
CA SER A 38 -11.82 -4.26 5.44
C SER A 38 -12.94 -4.90 4.60
N SER A 39 -12.74 -5.02 3.28
CA SER A 39 -13.69 -5.68 2.36
C SER A 39 -13.46 -7.18 2.22
N CYS A 40 -12.25 -7.66 2.52
CA CYS A 40 -11.81 -9.06 2.43
C CYS A 40 -11.62 -9.73 3.79
N THR A 41 -12.16 -9.14 4.88
CA THR A 41 -11.75 -9.48 6.24
C THR A 41 -11.97 -10.96 6.57
N GLU A 42 -13.09 -11.55 6.18
CA GLU A 42 -13.37 -12.96 6.49
C GLU A 42 -12.34 -13.90 5.84
N PHE A 43 -12.07 -13.72 4.56
CA PHE A 43 -11.09 -14.55 3.86
C PHE A 43 -9.67 -14.34 4.38
N VAL A 44 -9.29 -13.11 4.72
CA VAL A 44 -7.96 -12.81 5.27
C VAL A 44 -7.79 -13.39 6.68
N ASN A 45 -8.86 -13.42 7.49
CA ASN A 45 -8.81 -13.94 8.86
C ASN A 45 -9.00 -15.46 8.97
N TYR A 46 -9.76 -16.05 8.05
CA TYR A 46 -10.18 -17.46 8.16
C TYR A 46 -9.81 -18.31 6.94
N GLY A 47 -9.35 -17.70 5.85
CA GLY A 47 -9.08 -18.40 4.59
C GLY A 47 -10.33 -18.87 3.84
N TYR A 48 -11.53 -18.47 4.28
CA TYR A 48 -12.82 -18.86 3.71
C TYR A 48 -13.89 -17.79 4.08
N PRO A 49 -14.94 -17.58 3.25
CA PRO A 49 -15.17 -18.14 1.91
C PRO A 49 -14.20 -17.60 0.86
N ASP A 50 -13.91 -18.41 -0.15
CA ASP A 50 -13.07 -18.01 -1.28
C ASP A 50 -13.69 -16.77 -1.97
N PRO A 51 -12.90 -15.72 -2.23
CA PRO A 51 -13.42 -14.50 -2.82
C PRO A 51 -13.79 -14.75 -4.28
N ILE A 52 -15.03 -14.42 -4.63
CA ILE A 52 -15.57 -14.60 -5.98
C ILE A 52 -15.41 -13.28 -6.75
N PRO A 53 -15.03 -13.32 -8.05
CA PRO A 53 -15.03 -12.14 -8.91
C PRO A 53 -16.40 -11.42 -8.89
N GLY A 54 -16.40 -10.10 -8.72
CA GLY A 54 -17.62 -9.29 -8.55
C GLY A 54 -18.11 -9.14 -7.10
N SER A 55 -17.37 -9.70 -6.12
CA SER A 55 -17.53 -9.33 -4.71
C SER A 55 -16.84 -8.00 -4.40
N SER A 56 -17.26 -7.33 -3.33
CA SER A 56 -16.62 -6.09 -2.84
C SER A 56 -15.12 -6.27 -2.54
N CYS A 57 -14.72 -7.46 -2.10
CA CYS A 57 -13.32 -7.83 -1.90
C CYS A 57 -12.54 -7.81 -3.22
N CYS A 58 -13.07 -8.44 -4.27
CA CYS A 58 -12.40 -8.48 -5.56
C CYS A 58 -12.48 -7.15 -6.33
N ASP A 59 -13.52 -6.35 -6.12
CA ASP A 59 -13.59 -4.99 -6.65
C ASP A 59 -12.49 -4.11 -6.05
N ALA A 60 -12.31 -4.19 -4.73
CA ALA A 60 -11.21 -3.50 -4.05
C ALA A 60 -9.84 -4.02 -4.52
N MET A 61 -9.69 -5.33 -4.80
CA MET A 61 -8.46 -5.84 -5.40
C MET A 61 -8.23 -5.27 -6.80
N THR A 62 -9.28 -5.19 -7.61
CA THR A 62 -9.18 -4.67 -8.98
C THR A 62 -8.71 -3.23 -8.97
N VAL A 63 -9.25 -2.42 -8.06
CA VAL A 63 -8.81 -1.05 -7.84
C VAL A 63 -7.32 -1.01 -7.52
N LEU A 64 -6.81 -1.84 -6.59
CA LEU A 64 -5.37 -1.93 -6.30
C LEU A 64 -4.53 -2.38 -7.51
N GLY A 65 -5.06 -3.26 -8.35
CA GLY A 65 -4.46 -3.61 -9.64
C GLY A 65 -4.21 -2.39 -10.52
N THR A 66 -5.17 -1.47 -10.58
CA THR A 66 -5.03 -0.19 -11.31
C THR A 66 -4.10 0.82 -10.63
N TYR A 67 -3.61 0.55 -9.42
CA TYR A 67 -2.55 1.34 -8.81
C TYR A 67 -1.16 0.76 -9.09
N SER A 68 -1.04 -0.43 -9.68
CA SER A 68 0.25 -1.09 -9.92
C SER A 68 0.95 -0.65 -11.22
N ASP A 69 0.65 0.55 -11.71
CA ASP A 69 1.06 1.03 -13.04
C ASP A 69 2.56 1.33 -13.17
N SER A 70 3.23 1.61 -12.05
CA SER A 70 4.66 1.94 -12.02
C SER A 70 5.43 1.04 -11.05
N SER A 71 6.74 0.93 -11.29
CA SER A 71 7.68 0.20 -10.45
C SER A 71 7.65 0.66 -8.99
N GLU A 72 7.63 1.98 -8.77
CA GLU A 72 7.52 2.59 -7.44
C GLU A 72 6.22 2.19 -6.72
N LYS A 73 5.08 2.23 -7.42
CA LYS A 73 3.78 1.83 -6.84
C LYS A 73 3.72 0.33 -6.59
N ARG A 74 4.31 -0.51 -7.45
CA ARG A 74 4.42 -1.96 -7.23
C ARG A 74 5.24 -2.29 -5.99
N ARG A 75 6.39 -1.63 -5.80
CA ARG A 75 7.17 -1.78 -4.55
C ARG A 75 6.32 -1.39 -3.34
N TRP A 76 5.64 -0.25 -3.42
CA TRP A 76 4.80 0.20 -2.31
C TRP A 76 3.68 -0.80 -1.99
N LEU A 77 2.94 -1.26 -3.00
CA LEU A 77 1.90 -2.29 -2.84
C LEU A 77 2.49 -3.58 -2.26
N CYS A 78 3.63 -4.03 -2.78
CA CYS A 78 4.33 -5.22 -2.29
C CYS A 78 4.64 -5.09 -0.79
N ASN A 79 5.22 -3.97 -0.34
CA ASN A 79 5.50 -3.73 1.07
C ASN A 79 4.23 -3.75 1.93
N CYS A 80 3.12 -3.20 1.42
CA CYS A 80 1.83 -3.26 2.11
C CYS A 80 1.30 -4.70 2.25
N PHE A 81 1.42 -5.52 1.20
CA PHE A 81 1.07 -6.94 1.27
C PHE A 81 1.99 -7.72 2.21
N MET A 82 3.28 -7.40 2.27
CA MET A 82 4.20 -8.04 3.23
C MET A 82 3.86 -7.69 4.67
N ALA A 83 3.54 -6.41 4.95
CA ALA A 83 3.05 -6.00 6.26
C ALA A 83 1.78 -6.77 6.64
N LEU A 84 0.89 -6.98 5.68
CA LEU A 84 -0.34 -7.74 5.88
C LEU A 84 -0.09 -9.23 6.17
N ILE A 85 0.81 -9.87 5.42
CA ILE A 85 1.23 -11.25 5.69
C ILE A 85 1.81 -11.37 7.10
N ASN A 86 2.56 -10.38 7.57
CA ASN A 86 3.07 -10.37 8.94
C ASN A 86 1.95 -10.27 9.99
N VAL A 87 0.94 -9.44 9.74
CA VAL A 87 -0.24 -9.30 10.64
C VAL A 87 -1.07 -10.58 10.67
N TYR A 88 -1.29 -11.20 9.51
CA TYR A 88 -2.11 -12.40 9.34
C TYR A 88 -1.26 -13.63 9.02
N SER A 89 -0.15 -13.80 9.74
CA SER A 89 0.84 -14.85 9.46
C SER A 89 0.24 -16.26 9.39
N SER A 90 -0.76 -16.56 10.23
CA SER A 90 -1.49 -17.84 10.23
C SER A 90 -2.24 -18.12 8.92
N ASN A 91 -2.60 -17.08 8.16
CA ASN A 91 -3.32 -17.18 6.89
C ASN A 91 -2.55 -16.49 5.75
N ALA A 92 -1.22 -16.49 5.81
CA ALA A 92 -0.37 -15.95 4.76
C ALA A 92 -0.72 -16.51 3.37
N THR A 93 -1.09 -17.79 3.29
CA THR A 93 -1.52 -18.47 2.06
C THR A 93 -2.84 -17.92 1.51
N ALA A 94 -3.78 -17.50 2.38
CA ALA A 94 -5.01 -16.86 1.92
C ALA A 94 -4.69 -15.52 1.25
N ILE A 95 -3.81 -14.73 1.87
CA ILE A 95 -3.37 -13.45 1.30
C ILE A 95 -2.63 -13.64 -0.02
N SER A 96 -1.76 -14.66 -0.14
CA SER A 96 -1.02 -14.92 -1.38
C SER A 96 -1.93 -15.38 -2.53
N THR A 97 -3.01 -16.09 -2.23
CA THR A 97 -3.98 -16.59 -3.22
C THR A 97 -5.08 -15.58 -3.55
N LEU A 98 -5.24 -14.52 -2.75
CA LEU A 98 -6.27 -13.48 -2.90
C LEU A 98 -6.27 -12.87 -4.32
N SER A 99 -5.11 -12.51 -4.83
CA SER A 99 -4.96 -11.93 -6.18
C SER A 99 -5.40 -12.93 -7.26
N GLY A 100 -5.07 -14.20 -7.09
CA GLY A 100 -5.44 -15.29 -8.00
C GLY A 100 -6.95 -15.54 -8.03
N PHE A 101 -7.61 -15.61 -6.86
CA PHE A 101 -9.06 -15.78 -6.76
C PHE A 101 -9.84 -14.64 -7.42
N CYS A 102 -9.36 -13.40 -7.26
CA CYS A 102 -9.97 -12.23 -7.89
C CYS A 102 -9.55 -12.02 -9.35
N GLY A 103 -8.63 -12.83 -9.89
CA GLY A 103 -8.11 -12.68 -11.26
C GLY A 103 -7.33 -11.39 -11.50
N VAL A 104 -6.75 -10.80 -10.44
CA VAL A 104 -6.05 -9.51 -10.50
C VAL A 104 -4.54 -9.74 -10.59
N VAL A 105 -3.92 -9.14 -11.61
CA VAL A 105 -2.47 -9.19 -11.80
C VAL A 105 -1.85 -7.89 -11.27
N LEU A 106 -1.12 -7.98 -10.15
CA LEU A 106 -0.47 -6.84 -9.50
C LEU A 106 0.95 -6.54 -10.02
N GLY A 107 1.49 -7.41 -10.88
CA GLY A 107 2.84 -7.27 -11.43
C GLY A 107 3.96 -7.62 -10.44
N PHE A 108 3.64 -8.21 -9.30
CA PHE A 108 4.57 -8.80 -8.33
C PHE A 108 3.96 -10.05 -7.70
N THR A 109 4.80 -10.88 -7.08
CA THR A 109 4.36 -12.08 -6.35
C THR A 109 4.05 -11.71 -4.91
N ILE A 110 2.94 -12.20 -4.37
CA ILE A 110 2.61 -12.05 -2.94
C ILE A 110 3.13 -13.30 -2.23
N ASP A 111 4.36 -13.26 -1.73
CA ASP A 111 4.96 -14.34 -0.91
C ASP A 111 5.77 -13.73 0.23
N PRO A 112 5.76 -14.31 1.45
CA PRO A 112 6.54 -13.82 2.60
C PRO A 112 8.04 -13.62 2.36
N ASN A 113 8.63 -14.27 1.34
CA ASN A 113 10.04 -14.16 0.97
C ASN A 113 10.26 -13.25 -0.26
N THR A 114 9.22 -12.58 -0.74
CA THR A 114 9.32 -11.67 -1.88
C THR A 114 10.13 -10.44 -1.48
N ASP A 115 11.21 -10.17 -2.23
CA ASP A 115 11.94 -8.92 -2.09
C ASP A 115 11.27 -7.82 -2.93
N CYS A 116 10.59 -6.89 -2.25
CA CYS A 116 9.87 -5.79 -2.88
C CYS A 116 10.78 -4.78 -3.61
N ASN A 117 12.09 -4.78 -3.37
CA ASN A 117 13.04 -3.89 -4.05
C ASN A 117 13.32 -4.32 -5.49
N LEU A 118 13.04 -5.58 -5.83
CA LEU A 118 13.20 -6.11 -7.19
C LEU A 118 12.19 -5.52 -8.19
N TYR A 119 11.17 -4.81 -7.71
CA TYR A 119 10.14 -4.20 -8.56
C TYR A 119 10.34 -2.71 -8.82
N VAL A 120 11.49 -2.13 -8.41
CA VAL A 120 11.83 -0.70 -8.57
C VAL A 120 12.69 -0.43 -9.82
N ILE A 121 13.12 -1.48 -10.52
CA ILE A 121 13.99 -1.41 -11.71
C ILE A 121 13.29 -0.88 -12.95
#